data_AF-A0A6G0VLE3-F1
#
_entry.id   AF-A0A6G0VLE3-F1
#
_cell.length_a   1.000
_cell.length_b   1.000
_cell.length_c   1.000
_cell.angle_alpha   90.00
_cell.angle_beta   90.00
_cell.angle_gamma   90.00
#
_symmetry.space_group_name_H-M   'P 1'
#
loop_
_entity.id
_entity.type
_entity.pdbx_description
1 polymer ?
#
loop_
_entity_poly.entity_id
_entity_poly.type
_entity_poly.pdbx_seq_one_letter_code
_entity_poly.pdbx_strand_id
1 'polypeptide(L)'
;CFTKFAWALLLKSKTAKEVANALSKILLNRTPKLLQIDNVRSNRTLKEKMFRMFTVQGSYEWISILPLLMNEYNNSKHRTIGMTPAQADVNPTSVQKKQRTIINEKIKFNVGDYVRISIHKGMITKDYTGNPIAGCFYSEEIFKTNYPNEYLIEKIIRRRRKQIFVKWKGFDSTHNSWIYTRD
;
A
#
# COMPACT_ATOMS: atom_id res chain seq x y z
N CYS A 1 5.62 -1.07 -19.15
CA CYS A 1 6.83 -0.63 -18.40
C CYS A 1 6.42 0.50 -17.45
N PHE A 2 6.99 0.53 -16.23
CA PHE A 2 6.60 1.51 -15.20
C PHE A 2 7.68 2.60 -15.12
N THR A 3 7.43 3.75 -15.73
CA THR A 3 8.42 4.83 -15.89
C THR A 3 8.60 5.67 -14.62
N LYS A 4 7.64 5.59 -13.67
CA LYS A 4 7.59 6.39 -12.43
C LYS A 4 7.52 7.90 -12.64
N PHE A 5 7.27 8.36 -13.86
CA PHE A 5 7.11 9.77 -14.15
C PHE A 5 5.94 10.35 -13.35
N ALA A 6 6.14 11.53 -12.77
CA ALA A 6 5.14 12.21 -11.97
C ALA A 6 4.68 13.49 -12.65
N TRP A 7 3.38 13.76 -12.52
CA TRP A 7 2.75 15.01 -12.89
C TRP A 7 2.02 15.58 -11.67
N ALA A 8 1.88 16.90 -11.63
CA ALA A 8 1.03 17.55 -10.66
C ALA A 8 0.16 18.58 -11.35
N LEU A 9 -1.12 18.56 -10.98
CA LEU A 9 -2.10 19.57 -11.35
C LEU A 9 -2.72 20.10 -10.08
N LEU A 10 -2.85 21.42 -10.00
CA LEU A 10 -3.54 22.07 -8.88
C LEU A 10 -5.05 21.88 -9.05
N LEU A 11 -5.69 21.48 -7.96
CA LEU A 11 -7.14 21.35 -7.83
C LEU A 11 -7.61 22.21 -6.67
N LYS A 12 -8.76 22.89 -6.84
CA LYS A 12 -9.37 23.65 -5.75
C LYS A 12 -10.13 22.74 -4.81
N SER A 13 -10.73 21.68 -5.34
CA SER A 13 -11.48 20.69 -4.58
C SER A 13 -11.21 19.27 -5.08
N LYS A 14 -11.41 18.28 -4.21
CA LYS A 14 -11.30 16.85 -4.57
C LYS A 14 -12.64 16.30 -5.09
N THR A 15 -13.42 17.10 -5.80
CA THR A 15 -14.69 16.64 -6.38
C THR A 15 -14.44 15.71 -7.57
N ALA A 16 -15.33 14.74 -7.79
CA ALA A 16 -15.19 13.78 -8.88
C ALA A 16 -15.05 14.48 -10.25
N LYS A 17 -15.82 15.56 -10.47
CA LYS A 17 -15.78 16.36 -11.72
C LYS A 17 -14.42 17.04 -11.92
N GLU A 18 -13.86 17.69 -10.90
CA GLU A 18 -12.55 18.34 -11.00
C GLU A 18 -11.43 17.32 -11.22
N VAL A 19 -11.45 16.21 -10.47
CA VAL A 19 -10.47 15.13 -10.61
C VAL A 19 -10.53 14.51 -12.00
N ALA A 20 -11.73 14.25 -12.54
CA ALA A 20 -11.91 13.72 -13.89
C ALA A 20 -11.38 14.69 -14.96
N ASN A 21 -11.64 15.98 -14.81
CA ASN A 21 -11.14 17.02 -15.72
C ASN A 21 -9.61 17.19 -15.65
N ALA A 22 -9.01 17.05 -14.47
CA ALA A 22 -7.56 17.07 -14.34
C ALA A 22 -6.92 15.82 -14.94
N LEU A 23 -7.52 14.64 -14.70
CA LEU A 23 -7.06 13.40 -15.31
C LEU A 23 -7.17 13.45 -16.84
N SER A 24 -8.28 13.97 -17.39
CA SER A 24 -8.41 14.09 -18.85
C SER A 24 -7.30 14.96 -19.45
N LYS A 25 -6.93 16.08 -18.80
CA LYS A 25 -5.80 16.92 -19.22
C LYS A 25 -4.46 16.17 -19.22
N ILE A 26 -4.19 15.36 -18.20
CA ILE A 26 -2.95 14.56 -18.13
C ILE A 26 -2.96 13.49 -19.22
N LEU A 27 -4.11 12.85 -19.44
CA LEU A 27 -4.25 11.71 -20.33
C LEU A 27 -4.35 12.10 -21.82
N LEU A 28 -4.62 13.36 -22.15
CA LEU A 28 -4.59 13.87 -23.54
C LEU A 28 -3.23 13.62 -24.20
N ASN A 29 -2.14 13.85 -23.48
CA ASN A 29 -0.79 13.69 -24.03
C ASN A 29 -0.26 12.24 -23.90
N ARG A 30 -0.89 11.41 -23.06
CA ARG A 30 -0.40 10.06 -22.73
C ARG A 30 -1.57 9.13 -22.37
N THR A 31 -1.72 8.04 -23.10
CA THR A 31 -2.72 6.99 -22.83
C THR A 31 -2.06 5.74 -22.25
N PRO A 32 -1.86 5.67 -20.92
CA PRO A 32 -1.28 4.48 -20.30
C PRO A 32 -2.23 3.29 -20.45
N LYS A 33 -1.68 2.13 -20.86
CA LYS A 33 -2.44 0.87 -20.91
C LYS A 33 -2.87 0.37 -19.52
N LEU A 34 -2.12 0.73 -18.49
CA LEU A 34 -2.36 0.33 -17.10
C LEU A 34 -2.11 1.54 -16.20
N LEU A 35 -3.08 1.85 -15.33
CA LEU A 35 -2.98 2.90 -14.32
C LEU A 35 -2.85 2.24 -12.94
N GLN A 36 -1.77 2.55 -12.22
CA GLN A 36 -1.64 2.13 -10.83
C GLN A 36 -2.12 3.27 -9.92
N ILE A 37 -3.11 2.98 -9.09
CA ILE A 37 -3.61 3.87 -8.05
C ILE A 37 -2.91 3.47 -6.73
N ASP A 38 -2.70 4.41 -5.80
CA ASP A 38 -2.14 4.19 -4.45
C ASP A 38 -0.63 3.89 -4.32
N ASN A 39 0.22 4.78 -4.85
CA ASN A 39 1.65 4.73 -4.56
C ASN A 39 2.05 5.68 -3.40
N VAL A 40 1.84 5.19 -2.16
CA VAL A 40 2.20 5.90 -0.91
C VAL A 40 3.66 6.37 -0.90
N ARG A 41 4.57 5.62 -1.53
CA ARG A 41 6.02 5.90 -1.51
C ARG A 41 6.39 7.16 -2.31
N SER A 42 5.82 7.36 -3.50
CA SER A 42 6.09 8.55 -4.30
C SER A 42 5.52 9.80 -3.62
N ASN A 43 4.31 9.69 -3.04
CA ASN A 43 3.69 10.78 -2.29
C ASN A 43 4.53 11.18 -1.06
N ARG A 44 5.08 10.20 -0.34
CA ARG A 44 5.99 10.47 0.79
C ARG A 44 7.24 11.24 0.35
N THR A 45 7.87 10.80 -0.73
CA THR A 45 9.10 11.43 -1.25
C THR A 45 8.85 12.89 -1.64
N LEU A 46 7.76 13.17 -2.34
CA LEU A 46 7.39 14.53 -2.74
C LEU A 46 7.05 15.41 -1.53
N LYS A 47 6.30 14.89 -0.56
CA LYS A 47 6.01 15.60 0.70
C LYS A 47 7.27 15.95 1.47
N GLU A 48 8.22 15.03 1.57
CA GLU A 48 9.51 15.27 2.24
C GLU A 48 10.30 16.41 1.56
N LYS A 49 10.34 16.45 0.22
CA LYS A 49 11.01 17.53 -0.51
C LYS A 49 10.29 18.87 -0.37
N MET A 50 8.95 18.88 -0.45
CA MET A 50 8.15 20.09 -0.21
C MET A 50 8.43 20.67 1.18
N PHE A 51 8.46 19.81 2.20
CA PHE A 51 8.68 20.27 3.56
C PHE A 51 10.07 20.87 3.77
N ARG A 52 11.11 20.29 3.15
CA ARG A 52 12.46 20.91 3.15
C ARG A 52 12.45 22.31 2.54
N MET A 53 11.75 22.50 1.42
CA MET A 53 11.60 23.83 0.83
C MET A 53 10.85 24.79 1.75
N PHE A 54 9.80 24.32 2.43
CA PHE A 54 9.07 25.13 3.42
C PHE A 54 9.95 25.61 4.56
N THR A 55 10.80 24.74 5.09
CA THR A 55 11.73 25.10 6.18
C THR A 55 12.77 26.12 5.75
N VAL A 56 13.28 26.02 4.52
CA VAL A 56 14.28 26.96 3.98
C VAL A 56 13.67 28.33 3.69
N GLN A 57 12.46 28.35 3.11
CA GLN A 57 11.80 29.60 2.72
C GLN A 57 11.07 30.29 3.88
N GLY A 58 10.84 29.60 5.01
CA GLY A 58 10.05 30.12 6.14
C GLY A 58 8.58 30.34 5.82
N SER A 59 8.05 29.69 4.78
CA SER A 59 6.70 29.87 4.26
C SER A 59 6.13 28.53 3.75
N TYR A 60 4.81 28.40 3.77
CA TYR A 60 4.09 27.25 3.21
C TYR A 60 3.61 27.48 1.76
N GLU A 61 4.05 28.56 1.13
CA GLU A 61 3.77 28.83 -0.29
C GLU A 61 4.35 27.70 -1.15
N TRP A 62 3.45 26.88 -1.69
CA TRP A 62 3.81 25.62 -2.35
C TRP A 62 3.62 25.66 -3.87
N ILE A 63 2.87 26.63 -4.38
CA ILE A 63 2.53 26.73 -5.80
C ILE A 63 3.79 27.02 -6.63
N SER A 64 4.65 27.92 -6.15
CA SER A 64 5.89 28.32 -6.83
C SER A 64 6.96 27.23 -6.82
N ILE A 65 7.02 26.42 -5.76
CA ILE A 65 8.01 25.34 -5.62
C ILE A 65 7.61 24.06 -6.36
N LEU A 66 6.32 23.87 -6.65
CA LEU A 66 5.80 22.62 -7.21
C LEU A 66 6.42 22.26 -8.57
N PRO A 67 6.56 23.17 -9.56
CA PRO A 67 7.21 22.85 -10.83
C PRO A 67 8.67 22.44 -10.63
N LEU A 68 9.39 23.12 -9.74
CA LEU A 68 10.78 22.81 -9.42
C LEU A 68 10.92 21.41 -8.82
N LEU A 69 10.04 21.06 -7.87
CA LEU A 69 10.04 19.74 -7.23
C LEU A 69 9.69 18.61 -8.20
N MET A 70 8.74 18.84 -9.11
CA MET A 70 8.40 17.88 -10.16
C MET A 70 9.58 17.67 -11.11
N ASN A 71 10.24 18.76 -11.52
CA ASN A 71 11.43 18.70 -12.35
C ASN A 71 12.56 17.92 -11.65
N GLU A 72 12.82 18.22 -10.37
CA GLU A 72 13.83 17.53 -9.59
C GLU A 72 13.49 16.03 -9.42
N TYR A 73 12.24 15.68 -9.15
CA TYR A 73 11.79 14.30 -9.01
C TYR A 73 11.95 13.50 -10.32
N ASN A 74 11.54 14.09 -11.45
CA ASN A 74 11.57 13.44 -12.77
C ASN A 74 13.00 13.31 -13.34
N ASN A 75 13.94 14.16 -12.90
CA ASN A 75 15.34 14.12 -13.32
C ASN A 75 16.28 13.45 -12.29
N SER A 76 15.81 13.14 -11.08
CA SER A 76 16.59 12.36 -10.12
C SER A 76 16.67 10.89 -10.53
N LYS A 77 17.78 10.21 -10.24
CA LYS A 77 17.91 8.77 -10.49
C LYS A 77 17.11 7.97 -9.46
N HIS A 78 16.20 7.09 -9.92
CA HIS A 78 15.38 6.27 -9.03
C HIS A 78 15.94 4.86 -8.89
N ARG A 79 16.23 4.44 -7.65
CA ARG A 79 16.86 3.13 -7.34
C ARG A 79 16.16 1.92 -7.98
N THR A 80 14.81 1.92 -8.02
CA THR A 80 14.02 0.79 -8.52
C THR A 80 14.13 0.58 -10.04
N ILE A 81 14.21 1.68 -10.80
CA ILE A 81 14.27 1.65 -12.27
C ILE A 81 15.69 1.84 -12.80
N GLY A 82 16.64 2.25 -11.95
CA GLY A 82 18.05 2.40 -12.31
C GLY A 82 18.39 3.62 -13.16
N MET A 83 17.41 4.44 -13.53
CA MET A 83 17.54 5.64 -14.35
C MET A 83 16.61 6.76 -13.84
N THR A 84 16.59 7.91 -14.52
CA THR A 84 15.64 8.98 -14.19
C THR A 84 14.25 8.69 -14.76
N PRO A 85 13.16 9.10 -14.10
CA PRO A 85 11.82 8.96 -14.67
C PRO A 85 11.66 9.60 -16.05
N ALA A 86 12.31 10.74 -16.31
CA ALA A 86 12.30 11.39 -17.62
C ALA A 86 12.96 10.52 -18.71
N GLN A 87 14.11 9.91 -18.42
CA GLN A 87 14.76 8.97 -19.36
C GLN A 87 13.89 7.73 -19.60
N ALA A 88 13.30 7.19 -18.54
CA ALA A 88 12.39 6.06 -18.61
C ALA A 88 11.12 6.38 -19.41
N ASP A 89 10.67 7.63 -19.42
CA ASP A 89 9.47 8.07 -20.13
C ASP A 89 9.71 8.28 -21.63
N VAL A 90 10.93 8.66 -22.02
CA VAL A 90 11.36 8.74 -23.43
C VAL A 90 11.57 7.35 -24.02
N ASN A 91 12.22 6.45 -23.27
CA ASN A 91 12.50 5.08 -23.68
C ASN A 91 11.91 4.06 -22.68
N PRO A 92 10.58 3.83 -22.70
CA PRO A 92 9.95 2.92 -21.74
C PRO A 92 10.46 1.48 -21.84
N THR A 93 10.95 1.06 -23.00
CA THR A 93 11.45 -0.30 -23.26
C THR A 93 12.78 -0.58 -22.57
N SER A 94 13.60 0.44 -22.27
CA SER A 94 14.88 0.26 -21.56
C SER A 94 14.72 0.09 -20.05
N VAL A 95 13.51 0.28 -19.52
CA VAL A 95 13.23 0.14 -18.08
C VAL A 95 13.24 -1.34 -17.69
N GLN A 96 14.37 -1.80 -17.18
CA GLN A 96 14.46 -3.10 -16.52
C GLN A 96 13.97 -2.97 -15.07
N LYS A 97 12.80 -3.56 -14.78
CA LYS A 97 12.34 -3.68 -13.39
C LYS A 97 13.30 -4.61 -12.67
N LYS A 98 14.01 -4.10 -11.65
CA LYS A 98 14.73 -4.96 -10.70
C LYS A 98 13.72 -5.77 -9.91
N GLN A 99 13.35 -6.94 -10.42
CA GLN A 99 12.67 -7.95 -9.63
C GLN A 99 13.69 -8.48 -8.63
N ARG A 100 13.27 -8.66 -7.38
CA ARG A 100 14.09 -9.43 -6.44
C ARG A 100 14.24 -10.82 -7.05
N THR A 101 15.46 -11.37 -7.02
CA THR A 101 15.67 -12.79 -7.31
C THR A 101 14.73 -13.55 -6.37
N ILE A 102 13.72 -14.21 -6.92
CA ILE A 102 12.94 -15.16 -6.13
C ILE A 102 13.92 -16.28 -5.87
N ILE A 103 14.42 -16.36 -4.63
CA ILE A 103 15.11 -17.55 -4.20
C ILE A 103 14.03 -18.63 -4.26
N ASN A 104 14.14 -19.57 -5.21
CA ASN A 104 13.34 -20.78 -5.21
C ASN A 104 13.80 -21.65 -4.04
N GLU A 105 13.62 -21.16 -2.83
CA GLU A 105 13.64 -22.00 -1.65
C GLU A 105 12.53 -23.03 -1.86
N LYS A 106 12.81 -24.29 -1.53
CA LYS A 106 11.83 -25.37 -1.60
C LYS A 106 10.56 -24.88 -0.90
N ILE A 107 9.49 -24.68 -1.67
CA ILE A 107 8.20 -24.25 -1.14
C ILE A 107 7.83 -25.24 -0.04
N LYS A 108 7.72 -24.75 1.19
CA LYS A 108 7.58 -25.62 2.38
C LYS A 108 6.26 -26.38 2.38
N PHE A 109 5.29 -25.99 1.55
CA PHE A 109 3.91 -26.43 1.55
C PHE A 109 3.59 -27.29 0.32
N ASN A 110 2.77 -28.32 0.52
CA ASN A 110 2.23 -29.18 -0.52
C ASN A 110 0.72 -28.99 -0.65
N VAL A 111 0.16 -29.34 -1.81
CA VAL A 111 -1.29 -29.38 -2.02
C VAL A 111 -1.89 -30.39 -1.04
N GLY A 112 -2.77 -29.92 -0.15
CA GLY A 112 -3.40 -30.72 0.92
C GLY A 112 -2.95 -30.39 2.34
N ASP A 113 -1.90 -29.57 2.52
CA ASP A 113 -1.49 -29.10 3.85
C ASP A 113 -2.53 -28.12 4.45
N TYR A 114 -2.87 -28.28 5.73
CA TYR A 114 -3.59 -27.26 6.48
C TYR A 114 -2.65 -26.13 6.86
N VAL A 115 -3.04 -24.89 6.54
CA VAL A 115 -2.20 -23.71 6.76
C VAL A 115 -2.94 -22.63 7.54
N ARG A 116 -2.22 -21.94 8.42
CA ARG A 116 -2.67 -20.75 9.13
C ARG A 116 -2.08 -19.51 8.46
N ILE A 117 -2.92 -18.57 8.05
CA ILE A 117 -2.50 -17.26 7.54
C ILE A 117 -2.52 -16.28 8.72
N SER A 118 -1.34 -15.83 9.13
CA SER A 118 -1.24 -14.75 10.11
C SER A 118 -1.21 -13.42 9.38
N ILE A 119 -2.19 -12.56 9.68
CA ILE A 119 -2.20 -11.19 9.20
C ILE A 119 -1.49 -10.35 10.25
N HIS A 120 -0.19 -10.13 10.05
CA HIS A 120 0.52 -9.14 10.83
C HIS A 120 0.20 -7.75 10.27
N LYS A 121 -0.36 -6.88 11.11
CA LYS A 121 -0.49 -5.45 10.79
C LYS A 121 0.92 -4.87 10.84
N GLY A 122 1.58 -4.85 9.69
CA GLY A 122 2.94 -4.34 9.54
C GLY A 122 3.06 -2.91 10.05
N MET A 123 4.15 -2.66 10.76
CA MET A 123 4.42 -1.42 11.50
C MET A 123 4.24 -0.19 10.61
N ILE A 124 3.46 0.75 11.13
CA ILE A 124 3.10 2.02 10.53
C ILE A 124 4.37 2.78 10.10
N THR A 125 4.50 3.08 8.80
CA THR A 125 5.52 4.02 8.35
C THR A 125 5.25 5.38 8.96
N LYS A 126 6.23 5.99 9.62
CA LYS A 126 6.12 7.39 10.07
C LYS A 126 6.24 8.33 8.88
N ASP A 127 5.50 9.43 8.91
CA ASP A 127 5.72 10.56 8.01
C ASP A 127 6.98 11.31 8.39
N TYR A 128 7.28 12.35 7.62
CA TYR A 128 8.44 13.21 7.84
C TYR A 128 8.34 14.04 9.13
N THR A 129 7.13 14.20 9.69
CA THR A 129 6.90 14.82 11.01
C THR A 129 6.96 13.82 12.16
N GLY A 130 7.25 12.54 11.87
CA GLY A 130 7.28 11.47 12.85
C GLY A 130 5.91 10.90 13.22
N ASN A 131 4.83 11.43 12.65
CA ASN A 131 3.48 10.95 12.88
C ASN A 131 3.23 9.62 12.17
N PRO A 132 2.45 8.69 12.75
CA PRO A 132 2.14 7.42 12.11
C PRO A 132 1.29 7.64 10.83
N ILE A 133 1.78 7.24 9.65
CA ILE A 133 0.97 7.21 8.42
C ILE A 133 0.11 5.96 8.44
N ALA A 134 -1.21 6.11 8.59
CA ALA A 134 -2.14 5.01 8.42
C ALA A 134 -2.06 4.44 6.98
N GLY A 135 -1.33 3.35 6.83
CA GLY A 135 -1.24 2.54 5.62
C GLY A 135 -1.02 1.10 6.07
N CYS A 136 -2.01 0.25 5.85
CA CYS A 136 -1.89 -1.17 6.17
C CYS A 136 -1.04 -1.84 5.09
N PHE A 137 0.21 -2.18 5.42
CA PHE A 137 0.92 -3.22 4.69
C PHE A 137 0.64 -4.53 5.41
N TYR A 138 -0.14 -5.40 4.77
CA TYR A 138 -0.33 -6.77 5.22
C TYR A 138 0.83 -7.58 4.65
N SER A 139 1.76 -8.01 5.50
CA SER A 139 2.57 -9.17 5.17
C SER A 139 1.73 -10.39 5.58
N GLU A 140 1.16 -11.07 4.58
CA GLU A 140 0.56 -12.38 4.78
C GLU A 140 1.70 -13.37 5.06
N GLU A 141 1.73 -13.95 6.26
CA GLU A 141 2.66 -15.03 6.61
C GLU A 141 1.89 -16.33 6.77
N ILE A 142 2.33 -17.38 6.06
CA ILE A 142 1.68 -18.69 6.02
C ILE A 142 2.47 -19.68 6.89
N PHE A 143 1.79 -20.43 7.76
CA PHE A 143 2.38 -21.45 8.63
C PHE A 143 1.65 -22.79 8.46
N LYS A 144 2.34 -23.94 8.54
CA LYS A 144 1.66 -25.25 8.58
C LYS A 144 1.00 -25.43 9.94
N THR A 145 -0.20 -25.96 9.96
CA THR A 145 -0.90 -26.34 11.20
C THR A 145 -1.42 -27.77 11.08
N ASN A 146 -1.45 -28.49 12.21
CA ASN A 146 -2.07 -29.81 12.29
C ASN A 146 -3.55 -29.72 12.69
N TYR A 147 -4.07 -28.50 12.91
CA TYR A 147 -5.42 -28.26 13.42
C TYR A 147 -6.25 -27.46 12.40
N PRO A 148 -7.32 -28.04 11.84
CA PRO A 148 -8.11 -27.39 10.79
C PRO A 148 -8.99 -26.22 11.28
N ASN A 149 -9.16 -26.00 12.60
CA ASN A 149 -10.18 -25.10 13.16
C ASN A 149 -9.63 -24.15 14.26
N GLU A 150 -8.74 -23.22 13.92
CA GLU A 150 -8.19 -22.24 14.88
C GLU A 150 -8.72 -20.82 14.67
N TYR A 151 -9.96 -20.58 15.11
CA TYR A 151 -10.39 -19.24 15.50
C TYR A 151 -10.29 -19.13 17.02
N LEU A 152 -9.60 -18.11 17.52
CA LEU A 152 -9.47 -17.87 18.97
C LEU A 152 -10.80 -17.34 19.53
N ILE A 153 -11.30 -17.91 20.63
CA ILE A 153 -12.50 -17.43 21.31
C ILE A 153 -12.12 -16.23 22.20
N GLU A 154 -12.82 -15.09 22.04
CA GLU A 154 -12.71 -13.92 22.93
C GLU A 154 -13.44 -14.16 24.24
N LYS A 155 -14.69 -14.61 24.15
CA LYS A 155 -15.58 -14.79 25.30
C LYS A 155 -16.69 -15.79 24.98
N ILE A 156 -17.06 -16.64 25.93
CA ILE A 156 -18.28 -17.46 25.84
C ILE A 156 -19.46 -16.64 26.34
N ILE A 157 -20.47 -16.43 25.48
CA ILE A 157 -21.63 -15.58 25.77
C ILE A 157 -22.76 -16.42 26.41
N ARG A 158 -23.04 -17.61 25.87
CA ARG A 158 -24.12 -18.50 26.36
C ARG A 158 -23.70 -19.97 26.31
N ARG A 159 -24.34 -20.81 27.14
CA ARG A 159 -24.18 -22.27 27.12
C ARG A 159 -25.55 -22.93 27.01
N ARG A 160 -25.65 -24.00 26.22
CA ARG A 160 -26.87 -24.82 26.07
C ARG A 160 -26.51 -26.27 25.72
N ARG A 161 -26.90 -27.22 26.58
CA ARG A 161 -26.60 -28.66 26.41
C ARG A 161 -25.10 -28.87 26.09
N LYS A 162 -24.77 -29.52 24.96
CA LYS A 162 -23.40 -29.75 24.45
C LYS A 162 -22.92 -28.65 23.48
N GLN A 163 -23.49 -27.44 23.55
CA GLN A 163 -23.08 -26.31 22.72
C GLN A 163 -22.80 -25.06 23.55
N ILE A 164 -21.86 -24.25 23.05
CA ILE A 164 -21.51 -22.95 23.61
C ILE A 164 -21.58 -21.89 22.51
N PHE A 165 -22.15 -20.72 22.83
CA PHE A 165 -22.23 -19.57 21.92
C PHE A 165 -21.04 -18.66 22.19
N VAL A 166 -20.18 -18.44 21.21
CA VAL A 166 -18.88 -17.79 21.39
C VAL A 166 -18.79 -16.48 20.64
N LYS A 167 -18.10 -15.52 21.26
CA LYS A 167 -17.54 -14.33 20.61
C LYS A 167 -16.14 -14.66 20.14
N TRP A 168 -15.83 -14.43 18.87
CA TRP A 168 -14.51 -14.70 18.30
C TRP A 168 -13.58 -13.51 18.50
N LYS A 169 -12.33 -13.77 18.86
CA LYS A 169 -11.31 -12.76 19.17
C LYS A 169 -10.91 -12.04 17.89
N GLY A 170 -11.16 -10.72 17.87
CA GLY A 170 -10.85 -9.85 16.73
C GLY A 170 -11.96 -9.72 15.70
N PHE A 171 -13.15 -10.28 15.96
CA PHE A 171 -14.34 -10.15 15.11
C PHE A 171 -15.47 -9.45 15.87
N ASP A 172 -16.33 -8.74 15.14
CA ASP A 172 -17.52 -8.08 15.71
C ASP A 172 -18.62 -9.10 16.03
N SER A 173 -19.65 -8.65 16.77
CA SER A 173 -20.70 -9.54 17.29
C SER A 173 -21.58 -10.20 16.22
N THR A 174 -21.49 -9.73 14.97
CA THR A 174 -22.21 -10.34 13.83
C THR A 174 -21.70 -11.74 13.50
N HIS A 175 -20.46 -12.06 13.87
CA HIS A 175 -19.82 -13.36 13.62
C HIS A 175 -19.99 -14.36 14.77
N ASN A 176 -20.71 -14.01 15.84
CA ASN A 176 -20.92 -14.91 16.97
C ASN A 176 -21.69 -16.17 16.54
N SER A 177 -21.21 -17.34 16.94
CA SER A 177 -21.79 -18.61 16.50
C SER A 177 -21.81 -19.66 17.61
N TRP A 178 -22.69 -20.64 17.47
CA TRP A 178 -22.74 -21.81 18.35
C TRP A 178 -21.71 -22.84 17.91
N ILE A 179 -20.92 -23.36 18.85
CA ILE A 179 -19.99 -24.47 18.63
C ILE A 179 -20.33 -25.62 19.56
N TYR A 180 -20.13 -26.86 19.11
CA TYR A 180 -20.30 -28.05 19.95
C TYR A 180 -19.08 -28.24 20.83
N THR A 181 -19.26 -28.36 22.14
CA THR A 181 -18.25 -28.93 23.02
C THR A 181 -18.31 -30.45 22.84
N ARG A 182 -17.33 -30.99 22.11
CA ARG A 182 -17.02 -32.43 22.18
C ARG A 182 -16.14 -32.66 23.40
N ASP A 183 -16.37 -33.80 24.05
CA ASP A 183 -15.60 -34.26 25.20
C ASP A 183 -14.11 -34.41 24.86
#